data_AF-A0A9Q0WWT0-F1
#
_entry.id   AF-A0A9Q0WWT0-F1
#
_cell.length_a   1.000
_cell.length_b   1.000
_cell.length_c   1.000
_cell.angle_alpha   90.00
_cell.angle_beta   90.00
_cell.angle_gamma   90.00
#
_symmetry.space_group_name_H-M   'P 1'
#
loop_
_entity.id
_entity.type
_entity.pdbx_description
1 polymer ?
#
loop_
_entity_poly.entity_id
_entity_poly.type
_entity_poly.pdbx_seq_one_letter_code
_entity_poly.pdbx_strand_id
1 'polypeptide(L)'
;MRLAGDVAGTKKAVTEILHLCFEAKDWKSLNDQIVLLSKKRGQLKQAVTAMVQQAMQYIDETPDLDTRIELIKTLNSVSAGKIYVEIERARLIRKLGKIKEEQGLIAEAADLMQEVAMAKTEKIAFILEQVRVRAQILSRKISPRVFDADTSKEKKKPKEGDNVVEEAPADIPSLLELKRVYYELMIR
;
A
#
# COMPACT_ATOMS: atom_id res chain seq x y z
N MET A 1 20.94 12.27 8.75
CA MET A 1 19.88 12.80 9.63
C MET A 1 18.54 12.58 8.94
N ARG A 2 17.76 11.56 9.31
CA ARG A 2 16.42 11.36 8.76
C ARG A 2 15.53 12.46 9.33
N LEU A 3 15.05 13.36 8.48
CA LEU A 3 13.92 14.24 8.80
C LEU A 3 12.76 13.32 9.22
N ALA A 4 12.57 13.14 10.52
CA ALA A 4 11.24 12.89 11.06
C ALA A 4 10.47 14.18 10.82
N GLY A 5 10.04 14.39 9.57
CA GLY A 5 9.24 15.55 9.20
C GLY A 5 7.99 15.53 10.06
N ASP A 6 7.62 16.69 10.61
CA ASP A 6 6.42 16.83 11.44
C ASP A 6 5.19 16.35 10.65
N VAL A 7 4.82 15.09 10.89
CA VAL A 7 3.74 14.40 10.18
C VAL A 7 2.42 15.09 10.51
N ALA A 8 2.23 15.47 11.77
CA ALA A 8 1.01 16.09 12.26
C ALA A 8 0.84 17.48 11.65
N GLY A 9 1.88 18.33 11.71
CA GLY A 9 1.86 19.66 11.12
C GLY A 9 1.72 19.63 9.60
N THR A 10 2.43 18.74 8.91
CA THR A 10 2.31 18.61 7.44
C THR A 10 0.93 18.12 7.03
N LYS A 11 0.37 17.14 7.75
CA LYS A 11 -1.00 16.66 7.51
C LYS A 11 -1.99 17.81 7.72
N LYS A 12 -1.91 18.51 8.85
CA LYS A 12 -2.79 19.63 9.20
C LYS A 12 -2.72 20.74 8.16
N ALA A 13 -1.52 21.15 7.76
CA ALA A 13 -1.34 22.20 6.75
C ALA A 13 -2.00 21.83 5.42
N VAL A 14 -1.81 20.60 4.95
CA VAL A 14 -2.44 20.13 3.70
C VAL A 14 -3.96 20.09 3.81
N THR A 15 -4.49 19.59 4.93
CA THR A 15 -5.95 19.51 5.12
C THR A 15 -6.59 20.90 5.28
N GLU A 16 -5.86 21.85 5.89
CA GLU A 16 -6.32 23.23 6.07
C GLU A 16 -6.37 23.98 4.75
N ILE A 17 -5.34 23.83 3.89
CA ILE A 17 -5.33 24.42 2.55
C ILE A 17 -6.56 23.96 1.76
N LEU A 18 -6.86 22.65 1.79
CA LEU A 18 -8.03 22.11 1.13
C LEU A 18 -9.34 22.63 1.72
N HIS A 19 -9.41 22.76 3.06
CA HIS A 19 -10.58 23.29 3.74
C HIS A 19 -10.86 24.74 3.33
N LEU A 20 -9.83 25.60 3.31
CA LEU A 20 -9.96 26.99 2.89
C LEU A 20 -10.44 27.14 1.43
N CYS A 21 -9.90 26.34 0.50
CA CYS A 21 -10.39 26.34 -0.88
C CYS A 21 -11.85 25.90 -0.98
N PHE A 22 -12.25 24.90 -0.17
CA PHE A 22 -13.62 24.41 -0.12
C PHE A 22 -14.59 25.42 0.49
N GLU A 23 -14.22 26.10 1.60
CA GLU A 23 -15.03 27.16 2.21
C GLU A 23 -15.22 28.35 1.27
N ALA A 24 -14.17 28.72 0.53
CA ALA A 24 -14.25 29.74 -0.51
C ALA A 24 -15.07 29.32 -1.74
N LYS A 25 -15.51 28.04 -1.81
CA LYS A 25 -16.18 27.42 -2.97
C LYS A 25 -15.38 27.55 -4.28
N ASP A 26 -14.06 27.70 -4.17
CA ASP A 26 -13.15 27.76 -5.31
C ASP A 26 -12.61 26.37 -5.64
N TRP A 27 -13.43 25.61 -6.37
CA TRP A 27 -13.14 24.24 -6.77
C TRP A 27 -11.95 24.12 -7.73
N LYS A 28 -11.69 25.16 -8.52
CA LYS A 28 -10.54 25.20 -9.41
C LYS A 28 -9.25 25.30 -8.62
N SER A 29 -9.18 26.25 -7.68
CA SER A 29 -8.04 26.36 -6.76
C SER A 29 -7.87 25.10 -5.93
N LEU A 30 -8.96 24.48 -5.47
CA LEU A 30 -8.92 23.20 -4.76
C LEU A 30 -8.24 22.10 -5.60
N ASN A 31 -8.62 21.94 -6.87
CA ASN A 31 -8.00 20.98 -7.78
C ASN A 31 -6.52 21.29 -8.02
N ASP A 32 -6.17 22.55 -8.24
CA ASP A 32 -4.79 22.99 -8.45
C ASP A 32 -3.91 22.69 -7.21
N GLN A 33 -4.42 22.95 -6.01
CA GLN A 33 -3.72 22.62 -4.76
C GLN A 33 -3.55 21.12 -4.57
N ILE A 34 -4.56 20.31 -4.88
CA ILE A 34 -4.47 18.84 -4.84
C ILE A 34 -3.34 18.35 -5.76
N VAL A 35 -3.30 18.84 -7.01
CA VAL A 35 -2.25 18.46 -7.96
C VAL A 35 -0.87 18.91 -7.47
N LEU A 36 -0.74 20.16 -7.03
CA LEU A 36 0.52 20.74 -6.54
C LEU A 36 1.07 19.96 -5.35
N LEU A 37 0.25 19.75 -4.32
CA LEU A 37 0.64 19.06 -3.09
C LEU A 37 0.94 17.58 -3.35
N SER A 38 0.23 16.94 -4.28
CA SER A 38 0.47 15.54 -4.66
C SER A 38 1.81 15.30 -5.35
N LYS A 39 2.34 16.31 -6.06
CA LYS A 39 3.60 16.28 -6.83
C LYS A 39 4.79 16.87 -6.07
N LYS A 40 4.55 17.51 -4.92
CA LYS A 40 5.59 18.14 -4.11
C LYS A 40 6.68 17.12 -3.69
N ARG A 41 7.93 17.42 -4.02
CA ARG A 41 9.08 16.56 -3.67
C ARG A 41 9.19 16.41 -2.15
N GLY A 42 9.26 15.16 -1.68
CA GLY A 42 9.36 14.87 -0.25
C GLY A 42 8.03 14.92 0.51
N GLN A 43 6.89 15.04 -0.18
CA GLN A 43 5.59 15.00 0.47
C GLN A 43 5.35 13.67 1.19
N LEU A 44 4.85 13.76 2.43
CA LEU A 44 4.59 12.59 3.26
C LEU A 44 3.36 11.81 2.74
N LYS A 45 3.50 10.49 2.63
CA LYS A 45 2.41 9.55 2.31
C LYS A 45 1.15 9.86 3.12
N GLN A 46 1.28 10.05 4.44
CA GLN A 46 0.13 10.27 5.32
C GLN A 46 -0.61 11.57 5.00
N ALA A 47 0.11 12.61 4.57
CA ALA A 47 -0.48 13.88 4.17
C ALA A 47 -1.20 13.76 2.83
N VAL A 48 -0.65 13.03 1.85
CA VAL A 48 -1.34 12.73 0.59
C VAL A 48 -2.61 11.90 0.83
N THR A 49 -2.53 10.87 1.68
CA THR A 49 -3.70 10.06 2.06
C THR A 49 -4.80 10.92 2.69
N ALA A 50 -4.44 11.77 3.65
CA ALA A 50 -5.40 12.65 4.32
C ALA A 50 -6.06 13.63 3.34
N MET A 51 -5.26 14.23 2.46
CA MET A 51 -5.72 15.13 1.41
C MET A 51 -6.76 14.47 0.50
N VAL A 52 -6.46 13.28 -0.03
CA VAL A 52 -7.36 12.54 -0.92
C VAL A 52 -8.63 12.16 -0.19
N GLN A 53 -8.53 11.66 1.04
CA GLN A 53 -9.70 11.25 1.84
C GLN A 53 -10.61 12.42 2.18
N GLN A 54 -10.06 13.59 2.51
CA GLN A 54 -10.84 14.80 2.77
C GLN A 54 -11.50 15.32 1.48
N ALA A 55 -10.75 15.42 0.38
CA ALA A 55 -11.30 15.86 -0.90
C ALA A 55 -12.42 14.93 -1.42
N MET A 56 -12.34 13.63 -1.11
CA MET A 56 -13.42 12.68 -1.44
C MET A 56 -14.74 12.99 -0.73
N GLN A 57 -14.72 13.61 0.45
CA GLN A 57 -15.93 13.99 1.18
C GLN A 57 -16.65 15.14 0.47
N TYR A 58 -15.90 16.04 -0.17
CA TYR A 58 -16.45 17.21 -0.87
C TYR A 58 -17.10 16.90 -2.22
N ILE A 59 -16.90 15.70 -2.78
CA ILE A 59 -17.42 15.31 -4.11
C ILE A 59 -18.95 15.43 -4.17
N ASP A 60 -19.63 15.04 -3.10
CA ASP A 60 -21.09 15.04 -3.08
C ASP A 60 -21.65 16.45 -2.79
N GLU A 61 -20.80 17.38 -2.36
CA GLU A 61 -21.11 18.80 -2.04
C GLU A 61 -20.79 19.78 -3.19
N THR A 62 -20.34 19.27 -4.34
CA THR A 62 -20.07 20.11 -5.52
C THR A 62 -21.36 20.74 -6.08
N PRO A 63 -21.30 21.98 -6.60
CA PRO A 63 -22.49 22.71 -7.04
C PRO A 63 -23.16 22.11 -8.28
N ASP A 64 -22.37 21.48 -9.15
CA ASP A 64 -22.83 20.94 -10.43
C ASP A 64 -22.08 19.66 -10.81
N LEU A 65 -22.56 19.00 -11.87
CA LEU A 65 -22.03 17.72 -12.33
C LEU A 65 -20.63 17.85 -12.97
N ASP A 66 -20.34 18.94 -13.65
CA ASP A 66 -19.04 19.15 -14.31
C ASP A 66 -17.94 19.33 -13.27
N THR A 67 -18.19 20.17 -12.26
CA THR A 67 -17.30 20.34 -11.10
C THR A 67 -17.08 19.00 -10.37
N ARG A 68 -18.13 18.20 -10.21
CA ARG A 68 -18.04 16.85 -9.63
C ARG A 68 -17.11 15.95 -10.43
N ILE A 69 -17.30 15.89 -11.75
CA ILE A 69 -16.50 15.07 -12.66
C ILE A 69 -15.05 15.53 -12.64
N GLU A 70 -14.79 16.83 -12.65
CA GLU A 70 -13.44 17.40 -12.64
C GLU A 70 -12.68 17.05 -11.35
N LEU A 71 -13.33 17.18 -10.19
CA LEU A 71 -12.73 16.79 -8.91
C LEU A 71 -12.43 15.29 -8.87
N ILE A 72 -13.36 14.44 -9.34
CA ILE A 72 -13.14 12.99 -9.40
C ILE A 72 -11.97 12.64 -10.32
N LYS A 73 -11.87 13.26 -11.51
CA LYS A 73 -10.76 13.07 -12.45
C LYS A 73 -9.43 13.48 -11.84
N THR A 74 -9.39 14.64 -11.17
CA THR A 74 -8.21 15.14 -10.47
C THR A 74 -7.75 14.15 -9.40
N LEU A 75 -8.68 13.69 -8.54
CA LEU A 75 -8.38 12.72 -7.49
C LEU A 75 -7.94 11.36 -8.04
N ASN A 76 -8.52 10.89 -9.14
CA ASN A 76 -8.11 9.66 -9.80
C ASN A 76 -6.68 9.78 -10.35
N SER A 77 -6.35 10.89 -11.01
CA SER A 77 -5.01 11.17 -11.56
C SER A 77 -3.95 11.21 -10.45
N VAL A 78 -4.18 11.96 -9.37
CA VAL A 78 -3.20 12.06 -8.29
C VAL A 78 -3.06 10.79 -7.47
N SER A 79 -4.03 9.88 -7.52
CA SER A 79 -4.00 8.58 -6.82
C SER A 79 -3.38 7.47 -7.66
N ALA A 80 -3.25 7.65 -8.98
CA ALA A 80 -2.67 6.67 -9.88
C ALA A 80 -1.23 6.31 -9.48
N GLY A 81 -0.94 5.02 -9.39
CA GLY A 81 0.39 4.50 -9.03
C GLY A 81 0.76 4.62 -7.55
N LYS A 82 -0.15 5.09 -6.68
CA LYS A 82 0.07 5.23 -5.24
C LYS A 82 -0.63 4.11 -4.49
N ILE A 83 0.12 3.04 -4.20
CA ILE A 83 -0.35 1.81 -3.52
C ILE A 83 -1.19 2.09 -2.26
N TYR A 84 -0.87 3.15 -1.53
CA TYR A 84 -1.47 3.53 -0.24
C TYR A 84 -2.79 4.33 -0.36
N VAL A 85 -3.26 4.67 -1.56
CA VAL A 85 -4.58 5.30 -1.84
C VAL A 85 -5.37 4.57 -2.93
N GLU A 86 -5.02 3.32 -3.22
CA GLU A 86 -5.69 2.52 -4.25
C GLU A 86 -7.16 2.19 -3.91
N ILE A 87 -7.51 2.14 -2.61
CA ILE A 87 -8.89 1.92 -2.19
C ILE A 87 -9.74 3.14 -2.55
N GLU A 88 -9.22 4.33 -2.27
CA GLU A 88 -9.79 5.62 -2.65
C GLU A 88 -9.92 5.72 -4.17
N ARG A 89 -8.87 5.37 -4.92
CA ARG A 89 -8.90 5.31 -6.39
C ARG A 89 -10.03 4.41 -6.91
N ALA A 90 -10.14 3.19 -6.40
CA ALA A 90 -11.20 2.27 -6.80
C ALA A 90 -12.62 2.81 -6.52
N ARG A 91 -12.80 3.56 -5.42
CA ARG A 91 -14.08 4.22 -5.10
C ARG A 91 -14.38 5.36 -6.06
N LEU A 92 -13.37 6.17 -6.41
CA LEU A 92 -13.50 7.27 -7.38
C LEU A 92 -13.89 6.76 -8.77
N ILE A 93 -13.24 5.69 -9.24
CA ILE A 93 -13.54 5.11 -10.55
C ILE A 93 -14.96 4.56 -10.59
N ARG A 94 -15.44 3.92 -9.51
CA ARG A 94 -16.84 3.48 -9.41
C ARG A 94 -17.83 4.64 -9.45
N LYS A 95 -17.55 5.73 -8.72
CA LYS A 95 -18.39 6.94 -8.76
C LYS A 95 -18.42 7.53 -10.19
N LEU A 96 -17.27 7.61 -10.86
CA LEU A 96 -17.18 8.11 -12.23
C LEU A 96 -17.91 7.21 -13.23
N GLY A 97 -17.75 5.89 -13.12
CA GLY A 97 -18.42 4.91 -13.96
C GLY A 97 -19.94 5.01 -13.84
N LYS A 98 -20.47 5.17 -12.62
CA LYS A 98 -21.91 5.38 -12.40
C LYS A 98 -22.42 6.68 -13.04
N ILE A 99 -21.68 7.78 -12.91
CA ILE A 99 -22.04 9.05 -13.58
C ILE A 99 -22.09 8.86 -15.10
N LYS A 100 -21.11 8.14 -15.67
CA LYS A 100 -21.04 7.86 -17.10
C LYS A 100 -22.17 6.95 -17.58
N GLU A 101 -22.54 5.97 -16.78
CA GLU A 101 -23.69 5.10 -17.02
C GLU A 101 -25.00 5.90 -17.05
N GLU A 102 -25.21 6.79 -16.07
CA GLU A 102 -26.38 7.69 -16.01
C GLU A 102 -26.43 8.67 -17.19
N GLN A 103 -25.29 9.04 -17.77
CA GLN A 103 -25.19 9.84 -18.99
C GLN A 103 -25.42 9.04 -20.29
N GLY A 104 -25.64 7.72 -20.21
CA GLY A 104 -25.76 6.84 -21.36
C GLY A 104 -24.44 6.48 -22.04
N LEU A 105 -23.30 6.86 -21.46
CA LEU A 105 -21.95 6.56 -21.94
C LEU A 105 -21.50 5.17 -21.44
N ILE A 106 -22.25 4.14 -21.82
CA ILE A 106 -22.09 2.76 -21.31
C ILE A 106 -20.71 2.18 -21.62
N ALA A 107 -20.15 2.47 -22.81
CA ALA A 107 -18.82 1.99 -23.18
C ALA A 107 -17.72 2.56 -22.26
N GLU A 108 -17.71 3.88 -22.06
CA GLU A 108 -16.75 4.53 -21.14
C GLU A 108 -16.92 4.05 -19.70
N ALA A 109 -18.17 3.84 -19.26
CA ALA A 109 -18.45 3.29 -17.94
C ALA A 109 -17.89 1.87 -17.78
N ALA A 110 -18.04 1.02 -18.80
CA ALA A 110 -17.50 -0.33 -18.81
C ALA A 110 -15.97 -0.35 -18.75
N ASP A 111 -15.30 0.48 -19.56
CA ASP A 111 -13.84 0.61 -19.58
C ASP A 111 -13.29 1.01 -18.19
N LEU A 112 -13.90 2.03 -17.58
CA LEU A 112 -13.56 2.46 -16.23
C LEU A 112 -13.75 1.34 -15.20
N MET A 113 -14.84 0.58 -15.29
CA MET A 113 -15.14 -0.50 -14.35
C MET A 113 -14.19 -1.70 -14.52
N GLN A 114 -13.71 -1.96 -15.74
CA GLN A 114 -12.73 -3.00 -16.01
C GLN A 114 -11.38 -2.71 -15.34
N GLU A 115 -10.93 -1.44 -15.30
CA GLU A 115 -9.71 -1.06 -14.56
C GLU A 115 -9.80 -1.46 -13.06
N VAL A 116 -10.97 -1.33 -12.44
CA VAL A 116 -11.17 -1.65 -11.01
C VAL A 116 -11.22 -3.16 -10.77
N ALA A 117 -11.79 -3.92 -11.71
CA ALA A 117 -11.87 -5.37 -11.62
C ALA A 117 -10.50 -6.03 -11.78
N MET A 118 -9.68 -5.55 -12.72
CA MET A 118 -8.32 -6.07 -12.93
C MET A 118 -7.35 -5.65 -11.83
N ALA A 119 -7.41 -4.39 -11.37
CA ALA A 119 -6.45 -3.86 -10.40
C ALA A 119 -6.47 -4.59 -9.04
N LYS A 120 -7.59 -5.18 -8.59
CA LYS A 120 -7.60 -5.94 -7.32
C LYS A 120 -6.92 -7.29 -7.45
N THR A 121 -7.22 -8.04 -8.50
CA THR A 121 -6.69 -9.39 -8.71
C THR A 121 -5.22 -9.33 -9.11
N GLU A 122 -4.82 -8.42 -9.99
CA GLU A 122 -3.42 -8.22 -10.37
C GLU A 122 -2.58 -7.67 -9.22
N LYS A 123 -3.12 -6.78 -8.38
CA LYS A 123 -2.41 -6.27 -7.20
C LYS A 123 -2.23 -7.37 -6.15
N ILE A 124 -3.24 -8.21 -5.93
CA ILE A 124 -3.10 -9.38 -5.06
C ILE A 124 -2.03 -10.32 -5.64
N ALA A 125 -2.08 -10.64 -6.93
CA ALA A 125 -1.09 -11.48 -7.60
C ALA A 125 0.33 -10.91 -7.49
N PHE A 126 0.51 -9.61 -7.72
CA PHE A 126 1.81 -8.93 -7.63
C PHE A 126 2.36 -8.90 -6.19
N ILE A 127 1.52 -8.62 -5.18
CA ILE A 127 1.94 -8.64 -3.77
C ILE A 127 2.33 -10.06 -3.36
N LEU A 128 1.54 -11.07 -3.74
CA LEU A 128 1.86 -12.48 -3.48
C LEU A 128 3.19 -12.88 -4.15
N GLU A 129 3.43 -12.41 -5.37
CA GLU A 129 4.68 -12.66 -6.09
C GLU A 129 5.89 -11.96 -5.41
N GLN A 130 5.72 -10.75 -4.88
CA GLN A 130 6.77 -10.09 -4.09
C GLN A 130 7.07 -10.80 -2.77
N VAL A 131 6.04 -11.28 -2.07
CA VAL A 131 6.21 -12.09 -0.85
C VAL A 131 6.99 -13.36 -1.17
N ARG A 132 6.64 -14.05 -2.26
CA ARG A 132 7.32 -15.26 -2.75
C ARG A 132 8.81 -15.02 -3.04
N VAL A 133 9.12 -13.99 -3.85
CA VAL A 133 10.51 -13.66 -4.21
C VAL A 133 11.34 -13.31 -2.98
N ARG A 134 10.78 -12.57 -2.01
CA ARG A 134 11.46 -12.26 -0.75
C ARG A 134 11.68 -13.49 0.13
N ALA A 135 10.69 -14.38 0.24
CA ALA A 135 10.82 -15.64 0.96
C ALA A 135 11.96 -16.49 0.38
N GLN A 136 12.06 -16.57 -0.95
CA GLN A 136 13.11 -17.33 -1.64
C GLN A 136 14.52 -16.75 -1.49
N ILE A 137 14.65 -15.43 -1.30
CA ILE A 137 15.94 -14.80 -0.98
C ILE A 137 16.31 -15.06 0.48
N LEU A 138 15.34 -14.96 1.39
CA LEU A 138 15.55 -15.18 2.81
C LEU A 138 15.84 -16.65 3.14
N SER A 139 15.25 -17.60 2.43
CA SER A 139 15.49 -19.04 2.63
C SER A 139 16.96 -19.42 2.39
N ARG A 140 17.69 -18.70 1.54
CA ARG A 140 19.13 -18.92 1.31
C ARG A 140 19.99 -18.65 2.55
N LYS A 141 19.47 -17.93 3.55
CA LYS A 141 20.15 -17.73 4.84
C LYS A 141 20.07 -18.94 5.75
N ILE A 142 19.18 -19.88 5.44
CA ILE A 142 19.01 -21.14 6.16
C ILE A 142 19.69 -22.23 5.32
N SER A 143 20.75 -22.82 5.86
CA SER A 143 21.38 -23.97 5.22
C SER A 143 20.50 -25.21 5.44
N PRO A 144 20.06 -25.92 4.39
CA PRO A 144 19.20 -27.10 4.53
C PRO A 144 19.82 -28.22 5.39
N ARG A 145 21.16 -28.27 5.46
CA ARG A 145 21.91 -29.23 6.28
C ARG A 145 21.65 -29.06 7.78
N VAL A 146 21.20 -27.87 8.21
CA VAL A 146 20.89 -27.59 9.61
C VAL A 146 19.65 -28.39 10.06
N PHE A 147 18.77 -28.79 9.15
CA PHE A 147 17.59 -29.60 9.46
C PHE A 147 17.84 -31.12 9.50
N ASP A 148 19.04 -31.55 9.13
CA ASP A 148 19.46 -32.97 9.12
C ASP A 148 20.48 -33.27 10.23
N ALA A 149 20.75 -32.29 11.10
CA ALA A 149 21.62 -32.48 12.26
C ALA A 149 20.97 -33.48 13.23
N ASP A 150 21.47 -34.72 13.22
CA ASP A 150 21.27 -35.70 14.27
C ASP A 150 21.69 -35.07 15.62
N THR A 151 20.72 -34.72 16.46
CA THR A 151 20.95 -34.31 17.86
C THR A 151 21.59 -35.42 18.71
N SER A 152 21.80 -36.62 18.12
CA SER A 152 22.43 -37.78 18.75
C SER A 152 23.96 -37.84 18.59
N LYS A 153 24.60 -36.92 17.85
CA LYS A 153 26.06 -36.98 17.58
C LYS A 153 26.93 -35.91 18.25
N GLU A 154 26.43 -35.12 19.19
CA GLU A 154 27.23 -34.18 19.97
C GLU A 154 27.52 -34.69 21.39
N LYS A 155 28.31 -35.76 21.47
CA LYS A 155 29.23 -36.00 22.60
C LYS A 155 30.61 -36.32 22.05
N LYS A 156 31.23 -35.38 21.34
CA LYS A 156 32.68 -35.39 21.12
C LYS A 156 33.26 -34.06 21.60
N LYS A 157 34.31 -34.20 22.41
CA LYS A 157 34.96 -33.18 23.24
C LYS A 157 35.18 -31.84 22.51
N PRO A 158 34.99 -30.70 23.19
CA PRO A 158 35.17 -29.39 22.60
C PRO A 158 36.65 -29.17 22.26
N LYS A 159 36.93 -28.72 21.04
CA LYS A 159 38.19 -28.09 20.66
C LYS A 159 38.02 -26.58 20.75
N GLU A 160 39.05 -25.93 21.28
CA GLU A 160 39.15 -24.51 21.61
C GLU A 160 38.75 -23.62 20.41
N GLY A 161 37.66 -22.86 20.58
CA GLY A 161 37.16 -21.91 19.57
C GLY A 161 35.64 -21.93 19.28
N ASP A 162 34.84 -22.73 19.99
CA ASP A 162 33.40 -22.82 19.72
C ASP A 162 32.62 -21.59 20.23
N ASN A 163 31.85 -20.97 19.34
CA ASN A 163 30.83 -20.00 19.71
C ASN A 163 29.81 -20.71 20.60
N VAL A 164 29.59 -20.19 21.81
CA VAL A 164 28.54 -20.67 22.72
C VAL A 164 27.20 -20.61 21.99
N VAL A 165 26.63 -21.77 21.67
CA VAL A 165 25.26 -21.87 21.16
C VAL A 165 24.34 -21.73 22.37
N GLU A 166 23.79 -20.54 22.56
CA GLU A 166 22.77 -20.27 23.58
C GLU A 166 21.51 -21.10 23.25
N GLU A 167 20.99 -21.84 24.23
CA GLU A 167 19.75 -22.61 24.03
C GLU A 167 18.61 -21.65 23.67
N ALA A 168 17.88 -22.00 22.61
CA ALA A 168 16.71 -21.26 22.19
C ALA A 168 15.69 -21.20 23.33
N PRO A 169 15.08 -20.03 23.61
CA PRO A 169 14.04 -19.92 24.61
C PRO A 169 12.84 -20.84 24.30
N ALA A 170 12.13 -21.25 25.35
CA ALA A 170 11.11 -22.31 25.28
C ALA A 170 9.88 -21.99 24.39
N ASP A 171 9.77 -20.75 23.91
CA ASP A 171 8.75 -20.27 22.99
C ASP A 171 9.09 -20.54 21.51
N ILE A 172 10.31 -20.99 21.20
CA ILE A 172 10.74 -21.32 19.85
C ILE A 172 10.35 -22.76 19.49
N PRO A 173 9.68 -23.01 18.34
CA PRO A 173 9.30 -24.34 17.90
C PRO A 173 10.51 -25.28 17.72
N SER A 174 10.26 -26.58 17.81
CA SER A 174 11.29 -27.60 17.62
C SER A 174 11.88 -27.55 16.20
N LEU A 175 13.11 -28.05 16.04
CA LEU A 175 13.80 -28.09 14.74
C LEU A 175 12.99 -28.83 13.66
N LEU A 176 12.21 -29.85 14.05
CA LEU A 176 11.32 -30.60 13.16
C LEU A 176 10.11 -29.77 12.72
N GLU A 177 9.53 -28.96 13.61
CA GLU A 177 8.43 -28.06 13.27
C GLU A 177 8.92 -26.92 12.37
N LEU A 178 10.09 -26.35 12.67
CA LEU A 178 10.73 -25.36 11.81
C LEU A 178 11.09 -25.93 10.43
N LYS A 179 11.50 -27.21 10.34
CA LYS A 179 11.72 -27.91 9.07
C LYS A 179 10.43 -27.99 8.25
N ARG A 180 9.30 -28.33 8.87
CA ARG A 180 7.99 -28.39 8.18
C ARG A 180 7.57 -27.01 7.67
N VAL A 181 7.60 -25.99 8.53
CA VAL A 181 7.26 -24.60 8.16
C VAL A 181 8.16 -24.09 7.03
N TYR A 182 9.46 -24.39 7.08
CA TYR A 182 10.40 -24.03 6.03
C TYR A 182 10.01 -24.62 4.66
N TYR A 183 9.62 -25.90 4.60
CA TYR A 183 9.22 -26.52 3.34
C TYR A 183 7.82 -26.11 2.89
N GLU A 184 6.87 -25.89 3.81
CA GLU A 184 5.53 -25.38 3.48
C GLU A 184 5.59 -23.99 2.82
N LEU A 185 6.48 -23.11 3.31
CA LEU A 185 6.71 -21.79 2.70
C LEU A 185 7.45 -21.84 1.35
N MET A 186 7.97 -23.02 0.97
CA MET A 186 8.74 -23.25 -0.27
C MET A 186 8.01 -24.13 -1.29
N ILE A 187 6.90 -24.78 -0.92
CA ILE A 187 6.07 -25.61 -1.80
C ILE A 187 5.01 -24.74 -2.49
N ARG A 188 4.71 -25.10 -3.75
CA ARG A 188 3.78 -24.43 -4.66
C ARG A 188 2.32 -24.67 -4.30
#